data_AF-A0A8T5IHY3-F1
#
_entry.id   AF-A0A8T5IHY3-F1
#
_cell.length_a   1.000
_cell.length_b   1.000
_cell.length_c   1.000
_cell.angle_alpha   90.00
_cell.angle_beta   90.00
_cell.angle_gamma   90.00
#
_symmetry.space_group_name_H-M   'P 1'
#
loop_
_entity.id
_entity.type
_entity.pdbx_description
1 polymer ?
#
loop_
_entity_poly.entity_id
_entity_poly.type
_entity_poly.pdbx_seq_one_letter_code
_entity_poly.pdbx_strand_id
1 'polypeptide(L)'
;MNFNQKFEPKGNKVIHGAGQSLEQFKKYSDSVEEFKPAIYMTYAKIHKIQQWIKKIRNELKQFPDLMLQIGLKLLDADGKDQTSKVLAGKYDEDLDKFFRMIQKMKRSTFIRIGYEFDKKGKYDSDNFVEAWQYITDKFRKAKIENIATVWCACPFNGTDPVEKYYPGDDYVDWFGIDVFFARHLTGKYKPVEDFLTLAKKHKKPVMIGESTAAEVGVLDGEKSWDNWFKPYFEWIGKHKQIKAFCYINWDWIKDKTWGSPGTWGNCRIEENEEVRKKYVQELSKLKYIHAK
;
A
#
# COMPACT_ATOMS: atom_id res chain seq x y z
N MET A 1 13.78 13.27 9.30
CA MET A 1 12.76 13.00 10.35
C MET A 1 12.72 11.49 10.54
N ASN A 2 12.89 10.99 11.76
CA ASN A 2 12.83 9.55 12.06
C ASN A 2 11.74 9.33 13.14
N PHE A 3 10.94 8.30 12.99
CA PHE A 3 9.86 7.92 13.91
C PHE A 3 10.20 6.66 14.74
N ASN A 4 11.32 6.00 14.42
CA ASN A 4 11.81 4.77 15.05
C ASN A 4 10.80 3.61 14.98
N GLN A 5 10.09 3.49 13.86
CA GLN A 5 9.13 2.40 13.63
C GLN A 5 9.74 1.23 12.85
N LYS A 6 9.11 0.06 12.90
CA LYS A 6 9.58 -1.15 12.19
C LYS A 6 9.79 -0.86 10.71
N PHE A 7 10.96 -1.24 10.19
CA PHE A 7 11.35 -1.07 8.78
C PHE A 7 11.41 0.37 8.26
N GLU A 8 11.36 1.37 9.14
CA GLU A 8 11.50 2.77 8.73
C GLU A 8 12.91 3.04 8.20
N PRO A 9 13.04 3.59 6.99
CA PRO A 9 14.34 4.01 6.51
C PRO A 9 14.79 5.28 7.23
N LYS A 10 16.09 5.36 7.55
CA LYS A 10 16.65 6.53 8.23
C LYS A 10 16.64 7.78 7.33
N GLY A 11 16.48 8.94 7.96
CA GLY A 11 16.60 10.23 7.32
C GLY A 11 15.39 10.56 6.44
N ASN A 12 15.62 11.19 5.29
CA ASN A 12 14.55 11.55 4.34
C ASN A 12 14.48 10.56 3.17
N LYS A 13 14.84 9.29 3.42
CA LYS A 13 14.78 8.23 2.41
C LYS A 13 13.36 7.70 2.25
N VAL A 14 13.04 7.21 1.05
CA VAL A 14 11.73 6.67 0.70
C VAL A 14 11.91 5.32 0.00
N ILE A 15 11.27 4.27 0.50
CA ILE A 15 11.32 2.93 -0.09
C ILE A 15 10.45 2.92 -1.35
N HIS A 16 11.05 2.52 -2.47
CA HIS A 16 10.38 2.38 -3.76
C HIS A 16 9.69 1.02 -3.85
N GLY A 17 8.40 0.99 -4.15
CA GLY A 17 7.59 -0.21 -4.31
C GLY A 17 6.69 -0.18 -5.53
N ALA A 18 6.25 -1.36 -5.96
CA ALA A 18 5.31 -1.51 -7.06
C ALA A 18 4.40 -2.74 -6.92
N GLY A 19 3.31 -2.75 -7.69
CA GLY A 19 2.33 -3.84 -7.72
C GLY A 19 1.33 -3.72 -8.87
N GLN A 20 0.23 -4.46 -8.89
CA GLN A 20 -0.25 -5.38 -7.83
C GLN A 20 -0.39 -6.85 -8.26
N SER A 21 0.09 -7.20 -9.45
CA SER A 21 0.25 -8.60 -9.89
C SER A 21 1.71 -8.89 -10.19
N LEU A 22 2.09 -10.17 -10.18
CA LEU A 22 3.45 -10.59 -10.50
C LEU A 22 3.87 -10.15 -11.91
N GLU A 23 2.97 -10.33 -12.88
CA GLU A 23 3.24 -9.98 -14.28
C GLU A 23 3.52 -8.48 -14.43
N GLN A 24 2.66 -7.65 -13.86
CA GLN A 24 2.81 -6.19 -13.98
C GLN A 24 3.97 -5.67 -13.13
N PHE A 25 4.22 -6.28 -11.96
CA PHE A 25 5.40 -5.98 -11.16
C PHE A 25 6.69 -6.25 -11.94
N LYS A 26 6.77 -7.35 -12.69
CA LYS A 26 7.93 -7.66 -13.54
C LYS A 26 8.12 -6.62 -14.65
N LYS A 27 7.06 -6.31 -15.39
CA LYS A 27 7.09 -5.29 -16.46
C LYS A 27 7.57 -3.94 -15.93
N TYR A 28 7.03 -3.52 -14.77
CA TYR A 28 7.47 -2.32 -14.08
C TYR A 28 8.94 -2.41 -13.62
N SER A 29 9.31 -3.51 -12.97
CA SER A 29 10.67 -3.74 -12.48
C SER A 29 11.69 -3.67 -13.62
N ASP A 30 11.37 -4.22 -14.79
CA ASP A 30 12.24 -4.16 -15.97
C ASP A 30 12.29 -2.74 -16.55
N SER A 31 11.18 -2.02 -16.57
CA SER A 31 11.11 -0.67 -17.14
C SER A 31 11.87 0.38 -16.34
N VAL A 32 12.11 0.17 -15.04
CA VAL A 32 12.90 1.07 -14.18
C VAL A 32 14.40 0.77 -14.13
N GLU A 33 14.91 -0.06 -15.03
CA GLU A 33 16.36 -0.30 -15.23
C GLU A 33 17.06 -0.78 -13.96
N GLU A 34 18.06 -0.07 -13.45
CA GLU A 34 18.80 -0.41 -12.23
C GLU A 34 18.05 -0.03 -10.94
N PHE A 35 16.99 0.80 -11.02
CA PHE A 35 16.24 1.32 -9.86
C PHE A 35 15.11 0.39 -9.42
N LYS A 36 15.41 -0.90 -9.30
CA LYS A 36 14.43 -1.96 -9.02
C LYS A 36 13.60 -1.69 -7.76
N PRO A 37 12.27 -1.94 -7.77
CA PRO A 37 11.44 -1.75 -6.59
C PRO A 37 11.87 -2.68 -5.45
N ALA A 38 11.96 -2.15 -4.23
CA ALA A 38 12.28 -2.90 -3.01
C ALA A 38 11.05 -3.58 -2.38
N ILE A 39 9.83 -3.08 -2.67
CA ILE A 39 8.57 -3.63 -2.17
C ILE A 39 7.77 -4.24 -3.32
N TYR A 40 7.32 -5.48 -3.14
CA TYR A 40 6.26 -6.09 -3.94
C TYR A 40 4.90 -5.99 -3.22
N MET A 41 3.95 -5.30 -3.85
CA MET A 41 2.59 -5.15 -3.38
C MET A 41 1.67 -6.28 -3.89
N THR A 42 0.97 -6.93 -2.96
CA THR A 42 0.07 -8.07 -3.21
C THR A 42 -1.12 -8.05 -2.25
N TYR A 43 -2.14 -8.87 -2.51
CA TYR A 43 -3.40 -8.87 -1.75
C TYR A 43 -3.78 -10.26 -1.30
N ALA A 44 -4.09 -10.38 -0.01
CA ALA A 44 -4.70 -11.55 0.60
C ALA A 44 -6.16 -11.22 0.96
N LYS A 45 -7.05 -12.22 0.88
CA LYS A 45 -8.43 -12.10 1.36
C LYS A 45 -8.58 -13.04 2.54
N ILE A 46 -9.21 -12.58 3.62
CA ILE A 46 -9.35 -13.35 4.87
C ILE A 46 -9.95 -14.75 4.63
N HIS A 47 -10.96 -14.84 3.75
CA HIS A 47 -11.63 -16.09 3.37
C HIS A 47 -10.92 -16.91 2.27
N LYS A 48 -9.74 -16.48 1.79
CA LYS A 48 -8.93 -17.15 0.76
C LYS A 48 -7.43 -17.15 1.08
N ILE A 49 -7.05 -17.08 2.37
CA ILE A 49 -5.66 -17.04 2.80
C ILE A 49 -4.84 -18.20 2.23
N GLN A 50 -5.38 -19.43 2.22
CA GLN A 50 -4.66 -20.59 1.68
C GLN A 50 -4.32 -20.46 0.19
N GLN A 51 -5.19 -19.81 -0.60
CA GLN A 51 -4.93 -19.56 -2.02
C GLN A 51 -3.79 -18.55 -2.17
N TRP A 52 -3.78 -17.49 -1.35
CA TRP A 52 -2.69 -16.53 -1.31
C TRP A 52 -1.36 -17.18 -0.91
N ILE A 53 -1.36 -18.02 0.13
CA ILE A 53 -0.19 -18.81 0.58
C ILE A 53 0.42 -19.62 -0.58
N LYS A 54 -0.41 -20.31 -1.35
CA LYS A 54 0.06 -21.11 -2.51
C LYS A 54 0.63 -20.21 -3.61
N LYS A 55 -0.07 -19.12 -3.93
CA LYS A 55 0.35 -18.13 -4.94
C LYS A 55 1.71 -17.51 -4.58
N ILE A 56 1.81 -16.90 -3.40
CA ILE A 56 2.97 -16.10 -3.03
C ILE A 56 4.26 -16.93 -2.91
N ARG A 57 4.16 -18.20 -2.48
CA ARG A 57 5.32 -19.13 -2.46
C ARG A 57 5.95 -19.32 -3.84
N ASN A 58 5.14 -19.33 -4.89
CA ASN A 58 5.64 -19.50 -6.25
C ASN A 58 6.18 -18.19 -6.82
N GLU A 59 5.49 -17.08 -6.54
CA GLU A 59 5.89 -15.75 -7.02
C GLU A 59 7.26 -15.33 -6.47
N LEU A 60 7.50 -15.54 -5.17
CA LEU A 60 8.72 -15.05 -4.49
C LEU A 60 9.96 -15.89 -4.74
N LYS A 61 9.87 -17.06 -5.38
CA LYS A 61 11.06 -17.82 -5.81
C LYS A 61 11.96 -17.02 -6.74
N GLN A 62 11.38 -16.06 -7.46
CA GLN A 62 12.07 -15.20 -8.43
C GLN A 62 12.63 -13.94 -7.79
N PHE A 63 12.31 -13.69 -6.51
CA PHE A 63 12.57 -12.44 -5.82
C PHE A 63 12.95 -12.69 -4.35
N PRO A 64 14.22 -13.08 -4.09
CA PRO A 64 14.66 -13.45 -2.75
C PRO A 64 14.62 -12.25 -1.77
N ASP A 65 14.96 -11.05 -2.23
CA ASP A 65 15.26 -9.91 -1.35
C ASP A 65 14.15 -8.86 -1.23
N LEU A 66 13.01 -9.05 -1.90
CA LEU A 66 11.90 -8.10 -1.84
C LEU A 66 11.23 -8.08 -0.47
N MET A 67 11.00 -6.87 0.03
CA MET A 67 10.00 -6.61 1.06
C MET A 67 8.61 -6.89 0.49
N LEU A 68 7.67 -7.26 1.35
CA LEU A 68 6.27 -7.45 0.96
C LEU A 68 5.40 -6.34 1.52
N GLN A 69 4.44 -5.88 0.72
CA GLN A 69 3.29 -5.13 1.19
C GLN A 69 2.06 -5.98 0.88
N ILE A 70 1.35 -6.43 1.93
CA ILE A 70 0.16 -7.27 1.80
C ILE A 70 -1.08 -6.47 2.19
N GLY A 71 -1.98 -6.20 1.25
CA GLY A 71 -3.35 -5.78 1.57
C GLY A 71 -4.15 -6.97 2.08
N LEU A 72 -4.49 -7.01 3.38
CA LEU A 72 -5.30 -8.07 3.97
C LEU A 72 -6.77 -7.62 4.00
N LYS A 73 -7.56 -8.09 3.03
CA LYS A 73 -8.99 -7.76 2.91
C LYS A 73 -9.80 -8.52 3.96
N LEU A 74 -10.51 -7.79 4.83
CA LEU A 74 -11.42 -8.34 5.85
C LEU A 74 -12.89 -8.39 5.39
N LEU A 75 -13.10 -8.41 4.07
CA LEU A 75 -14.42 -8.58 3.45
C LEU A 75 -14.51 -9.96 2.79
N ASP A 76 -15.72 -10.50 2.69
CA ASP A 76 -15.98 -11.69 1.89
C ASP A 76 -16.08 -11.39 0.38
N ALA A 77 -16.53 -12.38 -0.40
CA ALA A 77 -16.66 -12.26 -1.84
C ALA A 77 -17.73 -11.24 -2.27
N ASP A 78 -18.76 -11.05 -1.43
CA ASP A 78 -19.88 -10.12 -1.65
C ASP A 78 -19.56 -8.72 -1.10
N GLY A 79 -18.37 -8.52 -0.54
CA GLY A 79 -17.96 -7.26 0.06
C GLY A 79 -18.53 -7.03 1.46
N LYS A 80 -19.07 -8.05 2.13
CA LYS A 80 -19.59 -7.91 3.50
C LYS A 80 -18.48 -7.96 4.53
N ASP A 81 -18.62 -7.12 5.56
CA ASP A 81 -17.74 -7.09 6.72
C ASP A 81 -17.61 -8.47 7.40
N GLN A 82 -16.38 -8.91 7.65
CA GLN A 82 -16.07 -10.15 8.35
C GLN A 82 -15.38 -9.94 9.71
N THR A 83 -15.24 -8.70 10.19
CA THR A 83 -14.58 -8.36 11.47
C THR A 83 -15.17 -9.14 12.65
N SER A 84 -16.50 -9.21 12.78
CA SER A 84 -17.17 -10.02 13.82
C SER A 84 -16.85 -11.52 13.74
N LYS A 85 -16.68 -12.07 12.54
CA LYS A 85 -16.27 -13.47 12.35
C LYS A 85 -14.79 -13.69 12.66
N VAL A 86 -13.94 -12.69 12.41
CA VAL A 86 -12.53 -12.70 12.87
C VAL A 86 -12.51 -12.78 14.39
N LEU A 87 -13.28 -11.95 15.08
CA LEU A 87 -13.37 -11.92 16.54
C LEU A 87 -13.94 -13.22 17.13
N ALA A 88 -14.86 -13.87 16.41
CA ALA A 88 -15.38 -15.19 16.77
C ALA A 88 -14.38 -16.35 16.50
N GLY A 89 -13.15 -16.07 16.09
CA GLY A 89 -12.10 -17.07 15.85
C GLY A 89 -12.27 -17.88 14.56
N LYS A 90 -13.23 -17.53 13.68
CA LYS A 90 -13.53 -18.29 12.46
C LYS A 90 -12.32 -18.49 11.55
N TYR A 91 -11.41 -17.52 11.54
CA TYR A 91 -10.26 -17.49 10.64
C TYR A 91 -8.93 -17.79 11.35
N ASP A 92 -8.95 -18.28 12.58
CA ASP A 92 -7.75 -18.44 13.40
C ASP A 92 -6.72 -19.38 12.79
N GLU A 93 -7.15 -20.55 12.32
CA GLU A 93 -6.26 -21.52 11.70
C GLU A 93 -5.61 -20.97 10.42
N ASP A 94 -6.38 -20.23 9.63
CA ASP A 94 -5.89 -19.59 8.41
C ASP A 94 -4.90 -18.46 8.74
N LEU A 95 -5.21 -17.60 9.71
CA LEU A 95 -4.32 -16.54 10.18
C LEU A 95 -3.02 -17.12 10.76
N ASP A 96 -3.09 -18.21 11.52
CA ASP A 96 -1.88 -18.89 12.01
C ASP A 96 -1.00 -19.39 10.86
N LYS A 97 -1.60 -20.01 9.84
CA LYS A 97 -0.87 -20.45 8.64
C LYS A 97 -0.30 -19.26 7.85
N PHE A 98 -1.03 -18.15 7.76
CA PHE A 98 -0.60 -16.91 7.13
C PHE A 98 0.62 -16.31 7.82
N PHE A 99 0.58 -16.15 9.14
CA PHE A 99 1.69 -15.58 9.88
C PHE A 99 2.90 -16.52 9.94
N ARG A 100 2.71 -17.83 10.09
CA ARG A 100 3.82 -18.80 9.99
C ARG A 100 4.48 -18.79 8.62
N MET A 101 3.71 -18.58 7.54
CA MET A 101 4.32 -18.37 6.22
C MET A 101 5.22 -17.13 6.25
N ILE A 102 4.69 -15.99 6.70
CA ILE A 102 5.43 -14.73 6.73
C ILE A 102 6.71 -14.86 7.55
N GLN A 103 6.64 -15.48 8.72
CA GLN A 103 7.79 -15.78 9.57
C GLN A 103 8.85 -16.58 8.81
N LYS A 104 8.45 -17.65 8.09
CA LYS A 104 9.37 -18.51 7.33
C LYS A 104 10.04 -17.79 6.16
N MET A 105 9.39 -16.79 5.57
CA MET A 105 9.98 -16.01 4.46
C MET A 105 11.13 -15.11 4.92
N LYS A 106 11.26 -14.83 6.23
CA LYS A 106 12.34 -14.03 6.84
C LYS A 106 12.63 -12.68 6.15
N ARG A 107 11.62 -12.10 5.51
CA ARG A 107 11.67 -10.81 4.83
C ARG A 107 10.78 -9.81 5.55
N SER A 108 11.15 -8.53 5.49
CA SER A 108 10.34 -7.44 6.02
C SER A 108 8.98 -7.42 5.31
N THR A 109 7.90 -7.46 6.09
CA THR A 109 6.54 -7.54 5.57
C THR A 109 5.67 -6.47 6.21
N PHE A 110 5.07 -5.63 5.37
CA PHE A 110 4.04 -4.68 5.74
C PHE A 110 2.66 -5.30 5.52
N ILE A 111 1.75 -5.19 6.48
CA ILE A 111 0.37 -5.68 6.35
C ILE A 111 -0.59 -4.50 6.50
N ARG A 112 -1.31 -4.18 5.42
CA ARG A 112 -2.44 -3.24 5.43
C ARG A 112 -3.71 -4.01 5.82
N ILE A 113 -3.94 -4.17 7.12
CA ILE A 113 -5.08 -4.91 7.66
C ILE A 113 -6.36 -4.11 7.36
N GLY A 114 -7.31 -4.70 6.65
CA GLY A 114 -8.58 -4.05 6.35
C GLY A 114 -8.45 -2.71 5.59
N TYR A 115 -7.43 -2.57 4.74
CA TYR A 115 -7.09 -1.36 3.95
C TYR A 115 -8.30 -0.60 3.36
N GLU A 116 -8.16 0.72 3.20
CA GLU A 116 -9.23 1.70 2.89
C GLU A 116 -10.42 1.56 3.85
N PHE A 117 -10.14 1.51 5.14
CA PHE A 117 -11.15 1.24 6.18
C PHE A 117 -12.20 2.35 6.29
N ASP A 118 -11.85 3.55 5.85
CA ASP A 118 -12.63 4.79 5.94
C ASP A 118 -13.72 4.93 4.87
N LYS A 119 -13.80 3.99 3.93
CA LYS A 119 -14.93 3.95 3.00
C LYS A 119 -16.23 3.78 3.80
N LYS A 120 -17.16 4.74 3.61
CA LYS A 120 -18.42 4.80 4.33
C LYS A 120 -19.16 3.46 4.39
N GLY A 121 -19.44 3.00 5.61
CA GLY A 121 -20.19 1.78 5.87
C GLY A 121 -19.50 0.47 5.45
N LYS A 122 -18.18 0.49 5.19
CA LYS A 122 -17.41 -0.70 4.80
C LYS A 122 -17.19 -1.65 5.98
N TYR A 123 -16.96 -1.11 7.17
CA TYR A 123 -16.76 -1.87 8.39
C TYR A 123 -17.59 -1.25 9.52
N ASP A 124 -18.04 -2.08 10.45
CA ASP A 124 -18.41 -1.59 11.77
C ASP A 124 -17.15 -1.15 12.52
N SER A 125 -17.12 0.08 13.03
CA SER A 125 -15.89 0.68 13.59
C SER A 125 -15.38 -0.04 14.83
N ASP A 126 -16.29 -0.47 15.70
CA ASP A 126 -15.93 -1.13 16.96
C ASP A 126 -15.35 -2.51 16.67
N ASN A 127 -16.05 -3.30 15.85
CA ASN A 127 -15.53 -4.59 15.40
C ASN A 127 -14.24 -4.45 14.60
N PHE A 128 -14.06 -3.39 13.80
CA PHE A 128 -12.82 -3.16 13.07
C PHE A 128 -11.63 -2.92 14.01
N VAL A 129 -11.79 -2.05 15.01
CA VAL A 129 -10.75 -1.76 16.01
C VAL A 129 -10.37 -3.03 16.77
N GLU A 130 -11.35 -3.78 17.27
CA GLU A 130 -11.10 -5.02 17.99
C GLU A 130 -10.46 -6.08 17.08
N ALA A 131 -10.95 -6.25 15.85
CA ALA A 131 -10.38 -7.23 14.91
C ALA A 131 -8.95 -6.88 14.52
N TRP A 132 -8.63 -5.59 14.37
CA TRP A 132 -7.26 -5.13 14.14
C TRP A 132 -6.34 -5.54 15.29
N GLN A 133 -6.75 -5.23 16.53
CA GLN A 133 -5.98 -5.56 17.73
C GLN A 133 -5.81 -7.07 17.85
N TYR A 134 -6.88 -7.83 17.65
CA TYR A 134 -6.90 -9.29 17.70
C TYR A 134 -5.92 -9.93 16.70
N ILE A 135 -5.97 -9.51 15.42
CA ILE A 135 -5.05 -9.98 14.37
C ILE A 135 -3.61 -9.61 14.72
N THR A 136 -3.38 -8.40 15.22
CA THR A 136 -2.05 -7.90 15.58
C THR A 136 -1.44 -8.67 16.75
N ASP A 137 -2.24 -8.90 17.79
CA ASP A 137 -1.88 -9.70 18.95
C ASP A 137 -1.50 -11.12 18.58
N LYS A 138 -2.20 -11.74 17.64
CA LYS A 138 -1.96 -13.13 17.23
C LYS A 138 -0.52 -13.34 16.75
N PHE A 139 -0.01 -12.48 15.87
CA PHE A 139 1.37 -12.61 15.39
C PHE A 139 2.41 -12.09 16.39
N ARG A 140 2.09 -11.07 17.19
CA ARG A 140 3.00 -10.55 18.23
C ARG A 140 3.18 -11.51 19.40
N LYS A 141 2.11 -12.15 19.88
CA LYS A 141 2.16 -13.23 20.90
C LYS A 141 2.97 -14.43 20.39
N ALA A 142 2.89 -14.72 19.09
CA ALA A 142 3.73 -15.72 18.42
C ALA A 142 5.18 -15.26 18.16
N LYS A 143 5.57 -14.05 18.59
CA LYS A 143 6.91 -13.46 18.43
C LYS A 143 7.37 -13.40 16.97
N ILE A 144 6.44 -13.10 16.06
CA ILE A 144 6.74 -12.96 14.64
C ILE A 144 7.15 -11.51 14.38
N GLU A 145 8.45 -11.27 14.39
CA GLU A 145 8.99 -9.90 14.39
C GLU A 145 9.11 -9.25 13.01
N ASN A 146 9.06 -10.04 11.92
CA ASN A 146 9.24 -9.54 10.55
C ASN A 146 7.97 -8.95 9.92
N ILE A 147 7.03 -8.48 10.76
CA ILE A 147 5.77 -7.85 10.37
C ILE A 147 5.70 -6.43 10.94
N ALA A 148 5.27 -5.48 10.11
CA ALA A 148 4.83 -4.15 10.49
C ALA A 148 3.37 -3.93 10.04
N THR A 149 2.51 -3.41 10.91
CA THR A 149 1.12 -3.08 10.59
C THR A 149 1.02 -1.70 9.95
N VAL A 150 0.14 -1.56 8.95
CA VAL A 150 -0.04 -0.32 8.17
C VAL A 150 -1.52 0.10 8.17
N TRP A 151 -1.87 1.10 8.98
CA TRP A 151 -3.24 1.61 9.11
C TRP A 151 -3.61 2.49 7.93
N CYS A 152 -4.17 1.87 6.89
CA CYS A 152 -4.28 2.46 5.56
C CYS A 152 -5.68 2.98 5.21
N ALA A 153 -5.79 4.28 4.99
CA ALA A 153 -7.00 4.98 4.57
C ALA A 153 -6.94 5.40 3.09
N CYS A 154 -8.09 5.66 2.47
CA CYS A 154 -8.22 6.39 1.21
C CYS A 154 -9.11 7.61 1.41
N PRO A 155 -8.64 8.64 2.13
CA PRO A 155 -9.49 9.73 2.59
C PRO A 155 -9.98 10.60 1.42
N PHE A 156 -11.29 10.80 1.32
CA PHE A 156 -11.95 11.69 0.37
C PHE A 156 -13.15 12.40 0.99
N ASN A 157 -13.68 13.42 0.32
CA ASN A 157 -14.89 14.11 0.80
C ASN A 157 -16.07 13.11 0.86
N GLY A 158 -16.50 12.76 2.06
CA GLY A 158 -17.61 11.82 2.30
C GLY A 158 -17.19 10.42 2.79
N THR A 159 -15.89 10.17 3.01
CA THR A 159 -15.46 9.03 3.84
C THR A 159 -15.89 9.20 5.28
N ASP A 160 -15.92 8.10 6.01
CA ASP A 160 -16.08 8.15 7.46
C ASP A 160 -14.84 8.79 8.12
N PRO A 161 -15.00 9.44 9.28
CA PRO A 161 -13.86 9.92 10.06
C PRO A 161 -12.94 8.77 10.46
N VAL A 162 -11.65 8.91 10.15
CA VAL A 162 -10.67 7.83 10.35
C VAL A 162 -10.49 7.49 11.83
N GLU A 163 -10.65 8.45 12.73
CA GLU A 163 -10.39 8.30 14.18
C GLU A 163 -11.23 7.20 14.82
N LYS A 164 -12.43 6.92 14.29
CA LYS A 164 -13.31 5.84 14.78
C LYS A 164 -12.71 4.45 14.57
N TYR A 165 -11.81 4.32 13.60
CA TYR A 165 -11.19 3.05 13.23
C TYR A 165 -9.76 2.93 13.79
N TYR A 166 -9.32 3.84 14.65
CA TYR A 166 -7.94 3.89 15.13
C TYR A 166 -7.70 2.93 16.30
N PRO A 167 -6.85 1.90 16.15
CA PRO A 167 -6.69 0.84 17.15
C PRO A 167 -5.71 1.18 18.27
N GLY A 168 -5.12 2.37 18.25
CA GLY A 168 -4.12 2.84 19.22
C GLY A 168 -2.68 2.76 18.70
N ASP A 169 -1.82 3.62 19.24
CA ASP A 169 -0.42 3.78 18.80
C ASP A 169 0.40 2.49 18.93
N ASP A 170 0.10 1.65 19.92
CA ASP A 170 0.80 0.39 20.14
C ASP A 170 0.51 -0.63 19.04
N TYR A 171 -0.65 -0.56 18.38
CA TYR A 171 -1.09 -1.51 17.35
C TYR A 171 -0.78 -1.08 15.92
N VAL A 172 -0.28 0.15 15.72
CA VAL A 172 0.01 0.73 14.40
C VAL A 172 1.50 1.04 14.29
N ASP A 173 2.22 0.30 13.44
CA ASP A 173 3.61 0.64 13.13
C ASP A 173 3.69 1.81 12.13
N TRP A 174 2.79 1.84 11.14
CA TRP A 174 2.75 2.83 10.06
C TRP A 174 1.34 3.34 9.80
N PHE A 175 1.24 4.61 9.42
CA PHE A 175 0.06 5.09 8.72
C PHE A 175 0.17 4.72 7.24
N GLY A 176 -0.96 4.44 6.60
CA GLY A 176 -1.05 4.18 5.16
C GLY A 176 -2.03 5.14 4.50
N ILE A 177 -1.71 5.58 3.29
CA ILE A 177 -2.63 6.41 2.50
C ILE A 177 -2.64 5.95 1.05
N ASP A 178 -3.81 5.87 0.45
CA ASP A 178 -3.98 5.59 -0.98
C ASP A 178 -4.29 6.90 -1.72
N VAL A 179 -3.55 7.19 -2.80
CA VAL A 179 -3.66 8.46 -3.55
C VAL A 179 -3.66 8.22 -5.06
N PHE A 180 -4.74 8.67 -5.72
CA PHE A 180 -4.96 8.38 -7.14
C PHE A 180 -5.11 9.61 -8.04
N PHE A 181 -5.73 10.69 -7.56
CA PHE A 181 -6.07 11.83 -8.42
C PHE A 181 -5.07 12.98 -8.26
N ALA A 182 -4.83 13.75 -9.32
CA ALA A 182 -3.94 14.92 -9.28
C ALA A 182 -4.31 15.92 -8.16
N ARG A 183 -5.61 16.08 -7.87
CA ARG A 183 -6.10 16.92 -6.77
C ARG A 183 -5.52 16.52 -5.40
N HIS A 184 -5.25 15.23 -5.16
CA HIS A 184 -4.67 14.74 -3.90
C HIS A 184 -3.23 15.24 -3.69
N LEU A 185 -2.52 15.59 -4.77
CA LEU A 185 -1.10 15.90 -4.78
C LEU A 185 -0.81 17.40 -4.65
N THR A 186 -1.86 18.23 -4.52
CA THR A 186 -1.78 19.70 -4.53
C THR A 186 -1.20 20.29 -3.24
N GLY A 187 -1.11 19.52 -2.15
CA GLY A 187 -0.81 20.05 -0.82
C GLY A 187 -1.99 20.81 -0.19
N LYS A 188 -3.19 20.75 -0.80
CA LYS A 188 -4.38 21.52 -0.39
C LYS A 188 -5.64 20.67 -0.24
N TYR A 189 -5.63 19.41 -0.69
CA TYR A 189 -6.79 18.53 -0.56
C TYR A 189 -6.93 18.05 0.88
N LYS A 190 -7.84 18.70 1.63
CA LYS A 190 -7.96 18.56 3.08
C LYS A 190 -8.01 17.11 3.60
N PRO A 191 -8.81 16.18 3.03
CA PRO A 191 -8.85 14.81 3.56
C PRO A 191 -7.48 14.14 3.62
N VAL A 192 -6.65 14.35 2.59
CA VAL A 192 -5.28 13.80 2.50
C VAL A 192 -4.33 14.55 3.46
N GLU A 193 -4.37 15.88 3.47
CA GLU A 193 -3.45 16.70 4.27
C GLU A 193 -3.75 16.62 5.79
N ASP A 194 -5.01 16.49 6.16
CA ASP A 194 -5.44 16.30 7.54
C ASP A 194 -5.00 14.91 8.04
N PHE A 195 -5.10 13.85 7.21
CA PHE A 195 -4.58 12.52 7.53
C PHE A 195 -3.05 12.50 7.70
N LEU A 196 -2.33 13.21 6.83
CA LEU A 196 -0.88 13.37 6.95
C LEU A 196 -0.47 14.15 8.22
N THR A 197 -1.30 15.09 8.67
CA THR A 197 -1.11 15.81 9.93
C THR A 197 -1.37 14.91 11.13
N LEU A 198 -2.40 14.06 11.06
CA LEU A 198 -2.69 13.05 12.08
C LEU A 198 -1.52 12.06 12.24
N ALA A 199 -0.93 11.58 11.13
CA ALA A 199 0.25 10.71 11.17
C ALA A 199 1.43 11.36 11.91
N LYS A 200 1.68 12.66 11.69
CA LYS A 200 2.71 13.40 12.43
C LYS A 200 2.38 13.51 13.91
N LYS A 201 1.12 13.77 14.27
CA LYS A 201 0.65 13.85 15.67
C LYS A 201 0.90 12.54 16.42
N HIS A 202 0.61 11.40 15.77
CA HIS A 202 0.89 10.06 16.30
C HIS A 202 2.35 9.61 16.14
N LYS A 203 3.21 10.47 15.58
CA LYS A 203 4.63 10.19 15.33
C LYS A 203 4.83 8.89 14.55
N LYS A 204 4.04 8.69 13.49
CA LYS A 204 4.15 7.52 12.61
C LYS A 204 4.66 7.91 11.21
N PRO A 205 5.51 7.07 10.59
CA PRO A 205 5.80 7.19 9.17
C PRO A 205 4.57 6.83 8.35
N VAL A 206 4.54 7.35 7.12
CA VAL A 206 3.46 7.13 6.16
C VAL A 206 3.97 6.30 4.98
N MET A 207 3.23 5.25 4.65
CA MET A 207 3.34 4.52 3.40
C MET A 207 2.25 5.00 2.45
N ILE A 208 2.61 5.35 1.22
CA ILE A 208 1.62 5.40 0.15
C ILE A 208 1.31 3.95 -0.23
N GLY A 209 0.18 3.44 0.27
CA GLY A 209 -0.20 2.04 0.13
C GLY A 209 -0.50 1.70 -1.32
N GLU A 210 -1.23 2.58 -2.00
CA GLU A 210 -1.56 2.52 -3.41
C GLU A 210 -1.43 3.88 -4.06
N SER A 211 -0.92 3.87 -5.28
CA SER A 211 -0.94 5.06 -6.14
C SER A 211 -0.94 4.67 -7.61
N THR A 212 -1.71 5.39 -8.41
CA THR A 212 -1.77 5.28 -9.87
C THR A 212 -2.27 6.60 -10.43
N ALA A 213 -1.88 6.94 -11.66
CA ALA A 213 -2.27 8.19 -12.31
C ALA A 213 -3.72 8.18 -12.83
N ALA A 214 -4.71 8.09 -11.94
CA ALA A 214 -6.12 8.11 -12.33
C ALA A 214 -6.46 9.41 -13.10
N GLU A 215 -7.36 9.29 -14.08
CA GLU A 215 -7.76 10.33 -15.06
C GLU A 215 -6.64 10.84 -15.99
N VAL A 216 -5.38 10.55 -15.70
CA VAL A 216 -4.21 11.10 -16.43
C VAL A 216 -3.49 10.03 -17.26
N GLY A 217 -3.30 8.83 -16.70
CA GLY A 217 -2.55 7.75 -17.33
C GLY A 217 -1.14 8.17 -17.77
N VAL A 218 -0.58 7.45 -18.73
CA VAL A 218 0.75 7.73 -19.31
C VAL A 218 0.72 8.16 -20.78
N LEU A 219 -0.42 7.99 -21.46
CA LEU A 219 -0.46 8.03 -22.93
C LEU A 219 -0.20 9.42 -23.51
N ASP A 220 -0.44 10.50 -22.74
CA ASP A 220 -0.21 11.88 -23.17
C ASP A 220 1.23 12.38 -22.91
N GLY A 221 2.17 11.49 -22.60
CA GLY A 221 3.60 11.80 -22.52
C GLY A 221 3.93 12.89 -21.51
N GLU A 222 4.53 13.99 -21.98
CA GLU A 222 4.90 15.12 -21.13
C GLU A 222 3.71 15.71 -20.35
N LYS A 223 2.51 15.75 -20.94
CA LYS A 223 1.32 16.22 -20.23
C LYS A 223 0.97 15.29 -19.06
N SER A 224 1.05 13.97 -19.26
CA SER A 224 0.86 12.99 -18.18
C SER A 224 1.88 13.19 -17.07
N TRP A 225 3.15 13.42 -17.43
CA TRP A 225 4.23 13.69 -16.48
C TRP A 225 3.94 14.93 -15.62
N ASP A 226 3.64 16.06 -16.25
CA ASP A 226 3.44 17.34 -15.56
C ASP A 226 2.15 17.37 -14.73
N ASN A 227 1.10 16.68 -15.16
CA ASN A 227 -0.20 16.70 -14.49
C ASN A 227 -0.28 15.76 -13.28
N TRP A 228 0.53 14.69 -13.22
CA TRP A 228 0.44 13.72 -12.13
C TRP A 228 1.79 13.28 -11.56
N PHE A 229 2.72 12.79 -12.38
CA PHE A 229 3.96 12.17 -11.89
C PHE A 229 4.90 13.17 -11.21
N LYS A 230 5.16 14.32 -11.83
CA LYS A 230 5.96 15.38 -11.23
C LYS A 230 5.33 15.90 -9.93
N PRO A 231 4.04 16.28 -9.89
CA PRO A 231 3.35 16.63 -8.64
C PRO A 231 3.44 15.53 -7.58
N TYR A 232 3.31 14.26 -7.95
CA TYR A 232 3.39 13.11 -7.04
C TYR A 232 4.74 13.04 -6.32
N PHE A 233 5.84 13.11 -7.07
CA PHE A 233 7.17 13.04 -6.49
C PHE A 233 7.59 14.30 -5.73
N GLU A 234 7.12 15.48 -6.17
CA GLU A 234 7.27 16.73 -5.43
C GLU A 234 6.48 16.69 -4.11
N TRP A 235 5.26 16.14 -4.12
CA TRP A 235 4.42 15.97 -2.94
C TRP A 235 5.05 15.00 -1.93
N ILE A 236 5.60 13.86 -2.39
CA ILE A 236 6.43 12.97 -1.56
C ILE A 236 7.62 13.74 -0.96
N GLY A 237 8.29 14.56 -1.78
CA GLY A 237 9.42 15.37 -1.33
C GLY A 237 9.06 16.39 -0.25
N LYS A 238 7.87 16.99 -0.30
CA LYS A 238 7.37 17.97 0.67
C LYS A 238 6.97 17.30 1.99
N HIS A 239 6.40 16.10 1.94
CA HIS A 239 5.92 15.36 3.10
C HIS A 239 6.97 14.38 3.64
N LYS A 240 7.88 14.88 4.50
CA LYS A 240 9.02 14.11 5.05
C LYS A 240 8.63 12.89 5.89
N GLN A 241 7.37 12.79 6.30
CA GLN A 241 6.83 11.61 6.97
C GLN A 241 6.52 10.47 6.01
N ILE A 242 6.43 10.72 4.70
CA ILE A 242 6.30 9.67 3.70
C ILE A 242 7.64 8.95 3.58
N LYS A 243 7.62 7.64 3.82
CA LYS A 243 8.81 6.79 3.89
C LYS A 243 8.76 5.58 2.97
N ALA A 244 7.62 5.33 2.32
CA ALA A 244 7.49 4.30 1.30
C ALA A 244 6.37 4.68 0.33
N PHE A 245 6.45 4.20 -0.91
CA PHE A 245 5.33 4.26 -1.85
C PHE A 245 5.22 2.98 -2.67
N CYS A 246 4.00 2.62 -3.05
CA CYS A 246 3.74 1.56 -4.01
C CYS A 246 2.98 2.11 -5.22
N TYR A 247 3.57 1.99 -6.41
CA TYR A 247 2.94 2.35 -7.68
C TYR A 247 2.21 1.15 -8.30
N ILE A 248 0.97 1.33 -8.73
CA ILE A 248 0.21 0.31 -9.45
C ILE A 248 0.49 0.47 -10.95
N ASN A 249 1.30 -0.41 -11.51
CA ASN A 249 1.57 -0.45 -12.95
C ASN A 249 0.47 -1.25 -13.65
N TRP A 250 -0.56 -0.59 -14.19
CA TRP A 250 -1.74 -1.32 -14.69
C TRP A 250 -2.40 -0.66 -15.89
N ASP A 251 -2.95 -1.49 -16.77
CA ASP A 251 -3.80 -1.05 -17.88
C ASP A 251 -5.27 -1.11 -17.44
N TRP A 252 -5.73 -0.06 -16.79
CA TRP A 252 -7.11 -0.01 -16.29
C TRP A 252 -8.14 0.15 -17.41
N ILE A 253 -7.73 0.48 -18.64
CA ILE A 253 -8.62 0.54 -19.80
C ILE A 253 -9.08 -0.88 -20.17
N LYS A 254 -8.17 -1.85 -20.08
CA LYS A 254 -8.47 -3.26 -20.37
C LYS A 254 -9.16 -3.98 -19.21
N ASP A 255 -8.99 -3.47 -17.99
CA ASP A 255 -9.59 -4.05 -16.80
C ASP A 255 -11.01 -3.52 -16.57
N LYS A 256 -12.00 -4.34 -16.91
CA LYS A 256 -13.43 -4.01 -16.73
C LYS A 256 -13.92 -4.18 -15.30
N THR A 257 -13.06 -4.52 -14.34
CA THR A 257 -13.47 -4.81 -12.96
C THR A 257 -13.56 -3.57 -12.06
N TRP A 258 -12.87 -2.47 -12.42
CA TRP A 258 -12.75 -1.29 -11.55
C TRP A 258 -13.27 0.00 -12.19
N GLY A 259 -14.43 0.45 -11.71
CA GLY A 259 -14.98 1.77 -12.00
C GLY A 259 -15.63 1.92 -13.38
N SER A 260 -16.05 3.14 -13.67
CA SER A 260 -16.59 3.50 -14.98
C SER A 260 -15.45 3.58 -16.01
N PRO A 261 -15.66 3.14 -17.26
CA PRO A 261 -14.71 3.32 -18.34
C PRO A 261 -14.16 4.76 -18.38
N GLY A 262 -12.84 4.91 -18.47
CA GLY A 262 -12.17 6.23 -18.55
C GLY A 262 -11.68 6.83 -17.23
N THR A 263 -12.03 6.27 -16.07
CA THR A 263 -11.63 6.84 -14.76
C THR A 263 -10.13 6.66 -14.46
N TRP A 264 -9.53 5.53 -14.87
CA TRP A 264 -8.22 5.12 -14.36
C TRP A 264 -7.09 5.11 -15.41
N GLY A 265 -7.42 5.04 -16.70
CA GLY A 265 -6.45 5.13 -17.81
C GLY A 265 -5.44 3.97 -17.90
N ASN A 266 -4.49 4.08 -18.83
CA ASN A 266 -3.32 3.18 -18.86
C ASN A 266 -2.21 3.80 -18.02
N CYS A 267 -1.83 3.14 -16.93
CA CYS A 267 -0.82 3.60 -15.97
C CYS A 267 0.48 2.78 -16.04
N ARG A 268 0.67 1.99 -17.09
CA ARG A 268 1.92 1.24 -17.30
C ARG A 268 3.01 2.17 -17.81
N ILE A 269 4.00 2.49 -16.97
CA ILE A 269 5.00 3.52 -17.31
C ILE A 269 5.80 3.17 -18.57
N GLU A 270 5.96 1.88 -18.87
CA GLU A 270 6.66 1.39 -20.05
C GLU A 270 5.93 1.64 -21.38
N GLU A 271 4.63 1.99 -21.35
CA GLU A 271 3.82 2.22 -22.54
C GLU A 271 3.93 3.68 -23.05
N ASN A 272 4.73 4.52 -22.41
CA ASN A 272 5.10 5.83 -22.92
C ASN A 272 6.57 6.15 -22.59
N GLU A 273 7.40 6.28 -23.61
CA GLU A 273 8.86 6.43 -23.44
C GLU A 273 9.26 7.72 -22.70
N GLU A 274 8.54 8.81 -22.94
CA GLU A 274 8.81 10.10 -22.31
C GLU A 274 8.52 10.05 -20.80
N VAL A 275 7.35 9.52 -20.41
CA VAL A 275 7.01 9.29 -19.00
C VAL A 275 8.02 8.34 -18.35
N ARG A 276 8.35 7.22 -19.01
CA ARG A 276 9.32 6.24 -18.51
C ARG A 276 10.67 6.88 -18.21
N LYS A 277 11.25 7.61 -19.17
CA LYS A 277 12.56 8.26 -19.03
C LYS A 277 12.60 9.24 -17.86
N LYS A 278 11.58 10.11 -17.75
CA LYS A 278 11.47 11.04 -16.63
C LYS A 278 11.27 10.33 -15.29
N TYR A 279 10.51 9.23 -15.26
CA TYR A 279 10.31 8.40 -14.06
C TYR A 279 11.62 7.77 -13.59
N VAL A 280 12.40 7.17 -14.49
CA VAL A 280 13.74 6.62 -14.20
C VAL A 280 14.68 7.72 -13.70
N GLN A 281 14.68 8.88 -14.36
CA GLN A 281 15.49 10.03 -13.91
C GLN A 281 15.11 10.47 -12.49
N GLU A 282 13.82 10.49 -12.13
CA GLU A 282 13.40 10.77 -10.76
C GLU A 282 13.91 9.71 -9.79
N LEU A 283 13.73 8.42 -10.10
CA LEU A 283 14.18 7.31 -9.24
C LEU A 283 15.71 7.32 -9.03
N SER A 284 16.49 7.86 -9.97
CA SER A 284 17.95 8.00 -9.81
C SER A 284 18.38 8.87 -8.63
N LYS A 285 17.46 9.69 -8.08
CA LYS A 285 17.76 10.55 -6.93
C LYS A 285 18.05 9.69 -5.71
N LEU A 286 19.14 10.01 -5.02
CA LEU A 286 19.63 9.31 -3.82
C LEU A 286 18.60 9.16 -2.68
N LYS A 287 17.48 9.90 -2.69
CA LYS A 287 16.44 9.77 -1.67
C LYS A 287 15.70 8.43 -1.75
N TYR A 288 15.68 7.74 -2.88
CA TYR A 288 14.96 6.48 -3.03
C TYR A 288 15.80 5.27 -2.59
N ILE A 289 15.13 4.26 -2.05
CA ILE A 289 15.72 2.97 -1.71
C ILE A 289 15.15 1.92 -2.66
N HIS A 290 16.06 1.27 -3.38
CA HIS A 290 15.79 0.22 -4.37
C HIS A 290 16.16 -1.16 -3.83
N ALA A 291 15.68 -2.21 -4.48
CA ALA A 291 16.23 -3.54 -4.27
C ALA A 291 17.72 -3.55 -4.67
N LYS A 292 18.51 -4.35 -3.97
CA LYS A 292 19.92 -4.58 -4.30
C LYS A 292 20.06 -5.73 -5.28
#